data_AF-A0A0J8YDP6-F1
#
_entry.id   AF-A0A0J8YDP6-F1
#
_cell.length_a   1.000
_cell.length_b   1.000
_cell.length_c   1.000
_cell.angle_alpha   90.00
_cell.angle_beta   90.00
_cell.angle_gamma   90.00
#
_symmetry.space_group_name_H-M   'P 1'
#
loop_
_entity.id
_entity.type
_entity.pdbx_description
1 polymer ?
#
loop_
_entity_poly.entity_id
_entity_poly.type
_entity_poly.pdbx_seq_one_letter_code
_entity_poly.pdbx_strand_id
1 'polypeptide(L)'
;IIENMNSNLSPAKGHHYPDNAYIELIENEPSNDNLSLALINEQVNTLVNQAPKSVQSINLDLAEVQSLRPLLSKFIPQSTQIRMIAIDGFTPVPCGGTHVACTSELNGLEVTKIKHKKDRIKVSYIINRG
;
A
#
# COMPACT_ATOMS: atom_id res chain seq x y z
N ILE A 1 2.59 -3.73 4.08
CA ILE A 1 2.98 -5.16 3.98
C ILE A 1 4.18 -5.32 3.06
N ILE A 2 4.04 -5.11 1.75
CA ILE A 2 5.12 -5.42 0.79
C ILE A 2 6.39 -4.59 1.01
N GLU A 3 6.27 -3.28 1.29
CA GLU A 3 7.43 -2.44 1.63
C GLU A 3 8.19 -2.95 2.88
N ASN A 4 7.49 -3.54 3.85
CA ASN A 4 8.12 -4.10 5.05
C ASN A 4 8.79 -5.46 4.78
N MET A 5 8.32 -6.19 3.76
CA MET A 5 8.93 -7.45 3.33
C MET A 5 10.17 -7.21 2.47
N ASN A 6 10.17 -6.14 1.68
CA ASN A 6 11.29 -5.75 0.85
C ASN A 6 11.38 -4.23 0.72
N SER A 7 12.39 -3.64 1.37
CA SER A 7 12.65 -2.19 1.35
C SER A 7 13.12 -1.66 0.00
N ASN A 8 13.48 -2.53 -0.94
CA ASN A 8 13.79 -2.17 -2.32
C ASN A 8 12.53 -1.82 -3.13
N LEU A 9 11.33 -2.12 -2.61
CA LEU A 9 10.06 -1.90 -3.30
C LEU A 9 9.38 -0.64 -2.80
N SER A 10 9.07 0.26 -3.74
CA SER A 10 8.37 1.51 -3.45
C SER A 10 6.99 1.52 -4.14
N PRO A 11 5.90 1.93 -3.46
CA PRO A 11 4.60 2.06 -4.08
C PRO A 11 4.62 3.17 -5.13
N ALA A 12 4.07 2.89 -6.30
CA ALA A 12 4.02 3.82 -7.42
C ALA A 12 2.59 4.21 -7.80
N LYS A 13 1.65 3.26 -7.72
CA LYS A 13 0.25 3.48 -8.10
C LYS A 13 -0.69 2.52 -7.38
N GLY A 14 -1.86 3.00 -6.97
CA GLY A 14 -3.01 2.19 -6.59
C GLY A 14 -4.13 2.36 -7.60
N HIS A 15 -4.79 1.26 -7.96
CA HIS A 15 -6.00 1.26 -8.77
C HIS A 15 -7.03 0.37 -8.06
N HIS A 16 -8.10 0.98 -7.56
CA HIS A 16 -9.01 0.34 -6.60
C HIS A 16 -10.44 0.28 -7.16
N TYR A 17 -10.63 -0.51 -8.22
CA TYR A 17 -11.94 -0.77 -8.82
C TYR A 17 -12.34 -2.23 -8.60
N PRO A 18 -13.63 -2.53 -8.34
CA PRO A 18 -14.10 -3.87 -7.97
C PRO A 18 -13.59 -4.99 -8.89
N ASP A 19 -13.58 -4.78 -10.20
CA ASP A 19 -13.28 -5.84 -11.17
C ASP A 19 -11.80 -5.91 -11.57
N ASN A 20 -10.96 -4.97 -11.12
CA ASN A 20 -9.56 -4.88 -11.54
C ASN A 20 -8.69 -4.15 -10.52
N ALA A 21 -8.78 -4.52 -9.24
CA ALA A 21 -7.97 -3.85 -8.23
C ALA A 21 -6.51 -4.33 -8.27
N TYR A 22 -5.57 -3.38 -8.24
CA TYR A 22 -4.14 -3.67 -8.17
C TYR A 22 -3.35 -2.50 -7.59
N ILE A 23 -2.14 -2.81 -7.13
CA ILE A 23 -1.09 -1.83 -6.87
C ILE A 23 0.09 -2.08 -7.81
N GLU A 24 0.81 -1.03 -8.15
CA GLU A 24 2.11 -1.10 -8.82
C GLU A 24 3.20 -0.65 -7.84
N LEU A 25 4.27 -1.42 -7.81
CA LEU A 25 5.50 -1.14 -7.08
C LEU A 25 6.64 -0.96 -8.08
N ILE A 26 7.62 -0.16 -7.72
CA ILE A 26 8.88 0.01 -8.45
C ILE A 26 10.00 -0.60 -7.61
N GLU A 27 10.83 -1.43 -8.25
CA GLU A 27 12.11 -1.87 -7.72
C GLU A 27 13.14 -0.74 -7.88
N ASN A 28 13.74 -0.30 -6.78
CA ASN A 28 14.74 0.77 -6.82
C ASN A 28 16.07 0.27 -7.42
N GLU A 29 16.44 -0.98 -7.12
CA GLU A 29 17.59 -1.70 -7.66
C GLU A 29 17.17 -3.06 -8.23
N PRO A 30 17.80 -3.58 -9.30
CA PRO A 30 17.49 -4.90 -9.82
C PRO A 30 17.70 -5.97 -8.74
N SER A 31 16.66 -6.76 -8.44
CA SER A 31 16.76 -7.86 -7.49
C SER A 31 16.21 -9.15 -8.07
N ASN A 32 16.67 -10.30 -7.56
CA ASN A 32 16.09 -11.61 -7.85
C ASN A 32 15.04 -12.01 -6.79
N ASP A 33 14.58 -11.06 -5.96
CA ASP A 33 13.62 -11.35 -4.92
C ASP A 33 12.25 -11.65 -5.54
N ASN A 34 11.79 -12.87 -5.32
CA ASN A 34 10.45 -13.28 -5.69
C ASN A 34 9.52 -13.09 -4.50
N LEU A 35 8.53 -12.21 -4.68
CA LEU A 35 7.42 -12.08 -3.75
C LEU A 35 6.57 -13.36 -3.77
N SER A 36 6.37 -13.97 -2.60
CA SER A 36 5.48 -15.12 -2.45
C SER A 36 4.04 -14.66 -2.25
N LEU A 37 3.16 -15.07 -3.15
CA LEU A 37 1.71 -14.83 -3.03
C LEU A 37 1.14 -15.40 -1.73
N ALA A 38 1.60 -16.60 -1.33
CA ALA A 38 1.16 -17.24 -0.09
C ALA A 38 1.56 -16.42 1.14
N LEU A 39 2.81 -15.97 1.22
CA LEU A 39 3.29 -15.16 2.35
C LEU A 39 2.59 -13.81 2.42
N ILE A 40 2.33 -13.17 1.28
CA ILE A 40 1.59 -11.90 1.26
C ILE A 40 0.17 -12.11 1.78
N ASN A 41 -0.53 -13.15 1.30
CA ASN A 41 -1.88 -13.46 1.77
C ASN A 41 -1.93 -13.84 3.26
N GLU A 42 -0.92 -14.54 3.77
CA GLU A 42 -0.78 -14.80 5.20
C GLU A 42 -0.67 -13.48 6.00
N GLN A 43 0.20 -12.56 5.57
CA GLN A 43 0.36 -11.25 6.22
C GLN A 43 -0.90 -10.38 6.12
N VAL A 44 -1.60 -10.43 4.99
CA VAL A 44 -2.90 -9.77 4.81
C VAL A 44 -3.92 -10.35 5.80
N ASN A 45 -4.03 -11.67 5.87
CA ASN A 45 -4.94 -12.34 6.81
C ASN A 45 -4.63 -11.98 8.26
N THR A 46 -3.35 -11.95 8.65
CA THR A 46 -2.94 -11.50 9.99
C THR A 46 -3.41 -10.07 10.25
N LEU A 47 -3.18 -9.15 9.32
CA LEU A 47 -3.52 -7.74 9.47
C LEU A 47 -5.03 -7.44 9.42
N VAL A 48 -5.81 -8.27 8.74
CA VAL A 48 -7.28 -8.10 8.65
C VAL A 48 -8.00 -8.84 9.77
N ASN A 49 -7.63 -10.10 10.03
CA ASN A 49 -8.43 -11.01 10.86
C ASN A 49 -7.84 -11.30 12.26
N GLN A 50 -6.52 -11.17 12.45
CA GLN A 50 -5.87 -11.57 13.70
C GLN A 50 -5.37 -10.39 14.53
N ALA A 51 -4.83 -9.37 13.88
CA ALA A 51 -4.24 -8.19 14.49
C ALA A 51 -4.66 -6.92 13.74
N PRO A 52 -5.97 -6.60 13.72
CA PRO A 52 -6.49 -5.45 13.01
C PRO A 52 -5.89 -4.13 13.52
N LYS A 53 -5.73 -3.19 12.61
CA LYS A 53 -5.09 -1.89 12.83
C LYS A 53 -6.08 -0.76 12.55
N SER A 54 -5.99 0.30 13.35
CA SER A 54 -6.75 1.52 13.07
C SER A 54 -6.22 2.17 11.80
N VAL A 55 -7.14 2.76 11.03
CA VAL A 55 -6.85 3.52 9.84
C VAL A 55 -7.35 4.94 10.08
N GLN A 56 -6.46 5.92 9.95
CA GLN A 56 -6.76 7.31 10.24
C GLN A 56 -6.28 8.22 9.13
N SER A 57 -7.01 9.32 8.94
CA SER A 57 -6.59 10.43 8.10
C SER A 57 -5.86 11.44 8.96
N ILE A 58 -4.61 11.73 8.63
CA ILE A 58 -3.81 12.79 9.27
C ILE A 58 -3.44 13.84 8.21
N ASN A 59 -3.17 15.07 8.63
CA ASN A 59 -2.65 16.11 7.75
C ASN A 59 -1.21 16.41 8.16
N LEU A 60 -0.29 16.33 7.21
CA LEU A 60 1.12 16.65 7.40
C LEU A 60 1.52 17.78 6.47
N ASP A 61 2.57 18.51 6.83
CA ASP A 61 3.14 19.51 5.93
C ASP A 61 4.01 18.87 4.83
N LEU A 62 4.38 19.67 3.83
CA LEU A 62 5.18 19.19 2.71
C LEU A 62 6.55 18.64 3.14
N ALA A 63 7.20 19.24 4.14
CA ALA A 63 8.52 18.84 4.60
C ALA A 63 8.48 17.50 5.33
N GLU A 64 7.48 17.28 6.19
CA GLU A 64 7.22 16.02 6.87
C GLU A 64 6.93 14.91 5.86
N VAL A 65 6.08 15.19 4.88
CA VAL A 65 5.76 14.21 3.82
C VAL A 65 6.97 13.89 2.96
N GLN A 66 7.79 14.89 2.61
CA GLN A 66 9.04 14.69 1.89
C GLN A 66 10.03 13.83 2.68
N SER A 67 10.11 14.02 3.99
CA SER A 67 10.96 13.21 4.87
C SER A 67 10.48 11.76 4.96
N LEU A 68 9.17 11.53 5.06
CA LEU A 68 8.60 10.18 5.17
C LEU A 68 8.57 9.44 3.82
N ARG A 69 8.32 10.15 2.73
CA ARG A 69 8.06 9.59 1.39
C ARG A 69 8.86 10.35 0.31
N PRO A 70 10.21 10.33 0.37
CA PRO A 70 11.06 11.12 -0.52
C PRO A 70 10.82 10.83 -2.01
N LEU A 71 10.51 9.57 -2.36
CA LEU A 71 10.26 9.16 -3.75
C LEU A 71 8.88 9.60 -4.28
N LEU A 72 7.90 9.78 -3.40
CA LEU A 72 6.56 10.23 -3.77
C LEU A 72 6.44 11.74 -3.81
N SER A 73 7.35 12.48 -3.16
CA SER A 73 7.33 13.95 -3.03
C SER A 73 7.04 14.70 -4.34
N LYS A 74 7.57 14.23 -5.46
CA LYS A 74 7.38 14.84 -6.80
C LYS A 74 5.96 14.73 -7.35
N PHE A 75 5.14 13.83 -6.82
CA PHE A 75 3.74 13.61 -7.24
C PHE A 75 2.74 14.20 -6.24
N ILE A 76 3.22 14.79 -5.15
CA ILE A 76 2.38 15.31 -4.08
C ILE A 76 2.05 16.77 -4.37
N PRO A 77 0.78 17.19 -4.19
CA PRO A 77 0.42 18.59 -4.31
C PRO A 77 1.32 19.46 -3.43
N GLN A 78 1.80 20.59 -3.96
CA GLN A 78 2.60 21.57 -3.22
C GLN A 78 1.73 22.40 -2.25
N SER A 79 0.76 21.75 -1.61
CA SER A 79 -0.10 22.30 -0.57
C SER A 79 0.67 22.32 0.76
N THR A 80 0.37 23.30 1.61
CA THR A 80 0.92 23.37 2.97
C THR A 80 0.36 22.29 3.89
N GLN A 81 -0.79 21.71 3.55
CA GLN A 81 -1.37 20.58 4.25
C GLN A 81 -1.73 19.48 3.26
N ILE A 82 -1.15 18.31 3.47
CA ILE A 82 -1.32 17.12 2.65
C ILE A 82 -2.03 16.06 3.48
N ARG A 83 -3.16 15.58 2.96
CA ARG A 83 -3.91 14.49 3.58
C ARG A 83 -3.18 13.17 3.37
N MET A 84 -2.83 12.53 4.48
CA MET A 84 -2.16 11.24 4.55
C MET A 84 -3.06 10.22 5.21
N ILE A 85 -2.93 8.96 4.79
CA ILE A 85 -3.59 7.82 5.43
C ILE A 85 -2.54 7.07 6.23
N ALA A 86 -2.75 7.03 7.55
CA ALA A 86 -1.94 6.31 8.50
C ALA A 86 -2.63 5.00 8.89
N ILE A 87 -1.86 3.91 8.91
CA ILE A 87 -2.26 2.61 9.43
C ILE A 87 -1.22 2.24 10.47
N ASP A 88 -1.66 1.88 11.68
CA ASP A 88 -0.73 1.61 12.80
C ASP A 88 0.33 0.57 12.41
N GLY A 89 1.61 0.96 12.53
CA GLY A 89 2.76 0.13 12.16
C GLY A 89 3.22 0.23 10.70
N PHE A 90 2.66 1.17 9.91
CA PHE A 90 3.06 1.43 8.53
C PHE A 90 3.36 2.90 8.29
N THR A 91 4.30 3.17 7.38
CA THR A 91 4.58 4.54 6.93
C THR A 91 3.36 5.13 6.23
N PRO A 92 2.84 6.30 6.64
CA PRO A 92 1.67 6.91 6.02
C PRO A 92 1.85 7.18 4.52
N VAL A 93 0.75 7.15 3.76
CA VAL A 93 0.74 7.42 2.31
C VAL A 93 -0.18 8.58 1.94
N PRO A 94 0.20 9.43 0.97
CA PRO A 94 -0.68 10.51 0.51
C PRO A 94 -1.87 9.92 -0.24
N CYS A 95 -3.09 10.19 0.21
CA CYS A 95 -4.30 9.72 -0.46
C CYS A 95 -5.52 10.62 -0.20
N GLY A 96 -6.21 10.99 -1.28
CA GLY A 96 -7.44 11.79 -1.25
C GLY A 96 -8.73 10.98 -1.14
N GLY A 97 -8.67 9.64 -1.13
CA GLY A 97 -9.83 8.76 -1.16
C GLY A 97 -10.51 8.55 0.21
N THR A 98 -11.68 7.91 0.21
CA THR A 98 -12.35 7.45 1.42
C THR A 98 -11.78 6.09 1.83
N HIS A 99 -11.46 5.95 3.12
CA HIS A 99 -10.91 4.72 3.69
C HIS A 99 -11.83 4.20 4.80
N VAL A 100 -11.77 2.89 5.02
CA VAL A 100 -12.31 2.22 6.21
C VAL A 100 -11.62 2.75 7.47
N ALA A 101 -12.25 2.60 8.64
CA ALA A 101 -11.69 3.04 9.92
C ALA A 101 -10.78 1.96 10.56
N CYS A 102 -10.96 0.71 10.17
CA CYS A 102 -10.18 -0.42 10.66
C CYS A 102 -9.89 -1.43 9.54
N THR A 103 -8.71 -2.05 9.58
CA THR A 103 -8.33 -3.09 8.59
C THR A 103 -9.24 -4.32 8.63
N SER A 104 -9.93 -4.58 9.75
CA SER A 104 -10.93 -5.66 9.86
C SER A 104 -12.12 -5.51 8.93
N GLU A 105 -12.41 -4.28 8.48
CA GLU A 105 -13.49 -4.02 7.50
C GLU A 105 -13.13 -4.51 6.09
N LEU A 106 -11.87 -4.87 5.86
CA LEU A 106 -11.38 -5.44 4.59
C LEU A 106 -11.46 -6.97 4.58
N ASN A 107 -12.40 -7.57 5.33
CA ASN A 107 -12.63 -9.01 5.30
C ASN A 107 -12.85 -9.50 3.85
N GLY A 108 -12.27 -10.65 3.52
CA GLY A 108 -12.28 -11.19 2.15
C GLY A 108 -11.27 -10.53 1.18
N LEU A 109 -10.37 -9.67 1.68
CA LEU A 109 -9.22 -9.17 0.91
C LEU A 109 -8.23 -10.29 0.61
N GLU A 110 -7.95 -10.51 -0.67
CA GLU A 110 -7.03 -11.54 -1.13
C GLU A 110 -6.20 -11.04 -2.32
N VAL A 111 -4.88 -11.23 -2.25
CA VAL A 111 -3.97 -11.05 -3.38
C VAL A 111 -4.08 -12.24 -4.32
N THR A 112 -4.49 -11.99 -5.55
CA THR A 112 -4.78 -13.03 -6.54
C THR A 112 -3.66 -13.24 -7.54
N LYS A 113 -2.80 -12.24 -7.75
CA LYS A 113 -1.75 -12.32 -8.75
C LYS A 113 -0.61 -11.34 -8.52
N ILE A 114 0.61 -11.80 -8.75
CA ILE A 114 1.82 -10.98 -8.82
C ILE A 114 2.39 -11.11 -10.23
N LYS A 115 2.71 -9.99 -10.88
CA LYS A 115 3.35 -9.94 -12.20
C LYS A 115 4.56 -9.01 -12.14
N HIS A 116 5.72 -9.54 -12.50
CA HIS A 116 6.94 -8.75 -12.67
C HIS A 116 7.06 -8.30 -14.13
N LYS A 117 7.45 -7.05 -14.35
CA LYS A 117 7.74 -6.47 -15.66
C LYS A 117 8.85 -5.44 -15.52
N LYS A 118 10.08 -5.84 -15.86
CA LYS A 118 11.29 -5.01 -15.69
C LYS A 118 11.42 -4.54 -14.24
N ASP A 119 11.46 -3.23 -14.04
CA ASP A 119 11.54 -2.51 -12.77
C ASP A 119 10.18 -2.39 -12.04
N ARG A 120 9.11 -2.99 -12.57
CA ARG A 120 7.76 -2.88 -12.02
C ARG A 120 7.20 -4.22 -11.57
N ILE A 121 6.55 -4.19 -10.41
CA ILE A 121 5.75 -5.29 -9.91
C ILE A 121 4.30 -4.84 -9.84
N LYS A 122 3.40 -5.59 -10.49
CA LYS A 122 1.96 -5.42 -10.35
C LYS A 122 1.41 -6.50 -9.42
N VAL A 123 0.72 -6.08 -8.36
CA VAL A 123 0.05 -6.97 -7.41
C VAL A 123 -1.44 -6.73 -7.49
N SER A 124 -2.17 -7.70 -8.04
CA SER A 124 -3.62 -7.68 -8.17
C SER A 124 -4.27 -8.34 -6.95
N TYR A 125 -5.42 -7.79 -6.54
CA TYR A 125 -6.16 -8.29 -5.40
C TYR A 125 -7.67 -8.14 -5.64
N ILE A 126 -8.45 -8.83 -4.84
CA ILE A 126 -9.91 -8.74 -4.78
C ILE A 126 -10.36 -8.50 -3.34
N ILE A 127 -11.57 -7.99 -3.17
CA ILE A 127 -12.24 -7.95 -1.87
C ILE A 127 -13.59 -8.62 -2.07
N ASN A 128 -13.71 -9.86 -1.62
CA ASN A 128 -14.97 -10.60 -1.67
C ASN A 128 -15.86 -10.09 -0.54
N ARG A 129 -16.80 -9.20 -0.86
CA ARG A 129 -17.89 -8.87 0.07
C ARG A 129 -18.81 -10.09 0.13
N GLY A 130 -18.75 -10.83 1.23
CA GLY A 130 -19.70 -11.89 1.56
C GLY A 130 -21.10 -11.34 1.75
#